data_AF-A0A9J7A1D0-F1
#
_entry.id   AF-A0A9J7A1D0-F1
#
_cell.length_a   1.000
_cell.length_b   1.000
_cell.length_c   1.000
_cell.angle_alpha   90.00
_cell.angle_beta   90.00
_cell.angle_gamma   90.00
#
_symmetry.space_group_name_H-M   'P 1'
#
loop_
_entity.id
_entity.type
_entity.pdbx_description
1 polymer ?
#
loop_
_entity_poly.entity_id
_entity_poly.type
_entity_poly.pdbx_seq_one_letter_code
_entity_poly.pdbx_strand_id
1 'polypeptide(L)'
;MAIDFKFWADAGLAGVLTQISSQQLVDGSSAANDFVVYFGAQSASVKAENSTDPGTAQLQVTVASNVADWAAGAVAANQIMKPTVGNGYKYQAQGSGTAVTEPAWPTTIGATVAQDGITYECIDEIHEPAECVLSADSAGLGTNTPGAALDIGVSVTGGVAVPIYLRVDQGAHPFGTYTDIKIVVPDLLQSAI
;
A
#
# COMPACT_ATOMS: atom_id res chain seq x y z
N MET A 1 -14.49 17.36 -10.95
CA MET A 1 -14.45 16.28 -11.97
C MET A 1 -14.02 15.01 -11.24
N ALA A 2 -14.70 13.88 -11.43
CA ALA A 2 -14.22 12.62 -10.86
C ALA A 2 -12.93 12.21 -11.57
N ILE A 3 -11.97 11.63 -10.84
CA ILE A 3 -10.77 11.04 -11.43
C ILE A 3 -11.17 9.65 -11.96
N ASP A 4 -10.97 9.41 -13.26
CA ASP A 4 -11.29 8.17 -13.96
C ASP A 4 -10.14 7.16 -13.86
N PHE A 5 -8.90 7.63 -13.75
CA PHE A 5 -7.72 6.78 -13.58
C PHE A 5 -7.75 6.05 -12.24
N LYS A 6 -7.62 4.71 -12.31
CA LYS A 6 -7.69 3.79 -11.17
C LYS A 6 -6.77 2.60 -11.40
N PHE A 7 -6.62 1.78 -10.36
CA PHE A 7 -6.11 0.42 -10.50
C PHE A 7 -7.25 -0.55 -10.80
N TRP A 8 -6.99 -1.50 -11.69
CA TRP A 8 -7.92 -2.50 -12.19
C TRP A 8 -7.32 -3.88 -12.00
N ALA A 9 -8.18 -4.88 -11.77
CA ALA A 9 -7.80 -6.27 -11.61
C ALA A 9 -7.56 -6.98 -12.96
N ASP A 10 -7.96 -6.36 -14.08
CA ASP A 10 -7.85 -6.92 -15.42
C ASP A 10 -7.41 -5.88 -16.46
N ALA A 11 -6.79 -6.38 -17.53
CA ALA A 11 -6.29 -5.57 -18.63
C ALA A 11 -7.39 -4.86 -19.44
N GLY A 12 -8.64 -5.31 -19.33
CA GLY A 12 -9.80 -4.72 -19.99
C GLY A 12 -10.39 -3.52 -19.24
N LEU A 13 -9.84 -3.16 -18.08
CA LEU A 13 -10.33 -2.06 -17.24
C LEU A 13 -11.80 -2.25 -16.84
N ALA A 14 -12.22 -3.49 -16.55
CA ALA A 14 -13.61 -3.84 -16.26
C ALA A 14 -13.88 -3.96 -14.75
N GLY A 15 -12.98 -4.61 -14.02
CA GLY A 15 -13.03 -4.80 -12.57
C GLY A 15 -12.06 -3.86 -11.85
N VAL A 16 -12.59 -2.88 -11.12
CA VAL A 16 -11.77 -2.01 -10.26
C VAL A 16 -11.08 -2.89 -9.21
N LEU A 17 -9.78 -2.67 -9.01
CA LEU A 17 -9.03 -3.35 -7.96
C LEU A 17 -9.55 -2.88 -6.59
N THR A 18 -10.07 -3.80 -5.78
CA THR A 18 -10.60 -3.48 -4.45
C THR A 18 -9.60 -3.73 -3.34
N GLN A 19 -8.73 -4.74 -3.50
CA GLN A 19 -7.70 -5.10 -2.53
C GLN A 19 -6.56 -5.89 -3.19
N ILE A 20 -5.39 -5.85 -2.56
CA ILE A 20 -4.33 -6.85 -2.74
C ILE A 20 -4.47 -7.86 -1.61
N SER A 21 -4.27 -9.15 -1.90
CA SER A 21 -4.36 -10.22 -0.91
C SER A 21 -3.17 -11.14 -1.03
N SER A 22 -2.17 -10.95 -0.18
CA SER A 22 -1.06 -11.88 -0.02
C SER A 22 -1.46 -13.02 0.92
N GLN A 23 -0.93 -14.20 0.65
CA GLN A 23 -1.14 -15.39 1.44
C GLN A 23 0.20 -15.95 1.85
N GLN A 24 0.34 -16.15 3.16
CA GLN A 24 1.43 -16.92 3.70
C GLN A 24 0.98 -18.33 4.04
N LEU A 25 1.65 -19.30 3.42
CA LEU A 25 1.26 -20.71 3.45
C LEU A 25 1.74 -21.42 4.72
N VAL A 26 0.93 -22.38 5.18
CA VAL A 26 1.13 -23.16 6.42
C VAL A 26 2.35 -24.10 6.34
N ASP A 27 2.82 -24.44 5.13
CA ASP A 27 3.95 -25.35 4.92
C ASP A 27 5.33 -24.67 5.08
N GLY A 28 5.34 -23.38 5.44
CA GLY A 28 6.58 -22.60 5.60
C GLY A 28 7.26 -22.26 4.27
N SER A 29 6.60 -22.52 3.13
CA SER A 29 7.06 -22.00 1.85
C SER A 29 6.72 -20.51 1.76
N SER A 30 7.67 -19.66 2.14
CA SER A 30 7.62 -18.20 1.96
C SER A 30 7.79 -17.81 0.48
N ALA A 31 7.10 -18.50 -0.44
CA ALA A 31 7.13 -18.10 -1.84
C ALA A 31 6.44 -16.75 -1.95
N ALA A 32 7.16 -15.76 -2.49
CA ALA A 32 6.63 -14.43 -2.69
C ALA A 32 5.32 -14.50 -3.50
N ASN A 33 4.35 -13.64 -3.15
CA ASN A 33 3.13 -13.54 -3.94
C ASN A 33 3.31 -12.51 -5.04
N ASP A 34 3.23 -12.96 -6.28
CA ASP A 34 3.31 -12.10 -7.45
C ASP A 34 1.89 -11.78 -7.98
N PHE A 35 1.66 -10.51 -8.27
CA PHE A 35 0.40 -9.97 -8.79
C PHE A 35 0.68 -9.17 -10.07
N VAL A 36 -0.33 -9.11 -10.93
CA VAL A 36 -0.39 -8.13 -12.02
C VAL A 36 -1.64 -7.29 -11.81
N VAL A 37 -1.47 -5.98 -11.67
CA VAL A 37 -2.55 -5.00 -11.63
C VAL A 37 -2.41 -4.06 -12.82
N TYR A 38 -3.46 -3.31 -13.10
CA TYR A 38 -3.51 -2.47 -14.29
C TYR A 38 -3.85 -1.04 -13.92
N PHE A 39 -3.00 -0.08 -14.25
CA PHE A 39 -3.29 1.34 -14.09
C PHE A 39 -3.87 1.91 -15.39
N GLY A 40 -4.97 2.65 -15.30
CA GLY A 40 -5.57 3.27 -16.49
C GLY A 40 -6.95 3.85 -16.25
N ALA A 41 -7.53 4.41 -17.31
CA ALA A 41 -8.91 4.89 -17.38
C ALA A 41 -9.60 4.30 -18.62
N GLN A 42 -10.90 4.04 -18.56
CA GLN A 42 -11.65 3.51 -19.71
C GLN A 42 -11.75 4.52 -20.87
N SER A 43 -11.84 5.81 -20.54
CA SER A 43 -11.93 6.86 -21.54
C SER A 43 -10.58 7.11 -22.20
N ALA A 44 -10.53 7.07 -23.54
CA ALA A 44 -9.35 7.44 -24.32
C ALA A 44 -9.14 8.96 -24.45
N SER A 45 -10.09 9.77 -23.97
CA SER A 45 -10.05 11.23 -24.08
C SER A 45 -9.40 11.93 -22.88
N VAL A 46 -8.73 11.16 -22.02
CA VAL A 46 -8.07 11.67 -20.81
C VAL A 46 -6.66 11.11 -20.71
N LYS A 47 -5.77 11.87 -20.07
CA LYS A 47 -4.42 11.45 -19.68
C LYS A 47 -4.20 11.66 -18.19
N ALA A 48 -3.32 10.85 -17.63
CA ALA A 48 -2.73 11.04 -16.32
C ALA A 48 -1.34 11.66 -16.47
N GLU A 49 -1.00 12.62 -15.62
CA GLU A 49 0.31 13.26 -15.51
C GLU A 49 0.63 13.53 -14.03
N ASN A 50 1.89 13.79 -13.69
CA ASN A 50 2.26 14.20 -12.34
C ASN A 50 1.75 15.62 -12.07
N SER A 51 1.07 15.86 -10.95
CA SER A 51 0.48 17.16 -10.59
C SER A 51 1.50 18.24 -10.24
N THR A 52 2.72 17.85 -9.87
CA THR A 52 3.80 18.78 -9.49
C THR A 52 4.49 19.41 -10.70
N ASP A 53 4.71 18.64 -11.77
CA ASP A 53 5.27 19.11 -13.04
C ASP A 53 4.70 18.29 -14.23
N PRO A 54 3.46 18.60 -14.67
CA PRO A 54 2.75 17.82 -15.69
C PRO A 54 3.50 17.77 -17.03
N GLY A 55 3.70 16.56 -17.55
CA GLY A 55 4.39 16.32 -18.83
C GLY A 55 5.92 16.28 -18.74
N THR A 56 6.50 16.58 -17.56
CA THR A 56 7.95 16.52 -17.32
C THR A 56 8.30 15.52 -16.23
N ALA A 57 7.60 15.56 -15.08
CA ALA A 57 7.84 14.64 -13.98
C ALA A 57 7.24 13.26 -14.26
N GLN A 58 7.91 12.22 -13.76
CA GLN A 58 7.41 10.86 -13.85
C GLN A 58 6.13 10.71 -13.02
N LEU A 59 5.16 9.98 -13.56
CA LEU A 59 4.13 9.35 -12.74
C LEU A 59 4.76 8.17 -12.02
N GLN A 60 4.57 8.15 -10.70
CA GLN A 60 5.12 7.13 -9.83
C GLN A 60 4.01 6.30 -9.22
N VAL A 61 4.09 4.99 -9.42
CA VAL A 61 3.31 4.02 -8.68
C VAL A 61 4.09 3.65 -7.43
N THR A 62 3.44 3.73 -6.28
CA THR A 62 4.05 3.35 -4.99
C THR A 62 3.17 2.36 -4.25
N VAL A 63 3.80 1.51 -3.44
CA VAL A 63 3.10 0.70 -2.45
C VAL A 63 2.95 1.53 -1.18
N ALA A 64 1.77 1.47 -0.59
CA ALA A 64 1.47 2.09 0.69
C ALA A 64 0.79 1.08 1.60
N SER A 65 0.83 1.33 2.91
CA SER A 65 0.02 0.55 3.82
C SER A 65 -1.45 0.99 3.77
N ASN A 66 -2.33 0.02 3.98
CA ASN A 66 -3.74 0.21 4.23
C ASN A 66 -4.02 0.46 5.72
N VAL A 67 -3.02 0.24 6.59
CA VAL A 67 -3.04 0.66 8.00
C VAL A 67 -2.43 2.05 8.10
N ALA A 68 -3.13 2.97 8.77
CA ALA A 68 -2.64 4.32 8.97
C ALA A 68 -1.47 4.34 9.95
N ASP A 69 -0.47 5.18 9.69
CA ASP A 69 0.57 5.47 10.67
C ASP A 69 -0.03 6.18 11.89
N TRP A 70 0.57 5.96 13.04
CA TRP A 70 0.25 6.67 14.27
C TRP A 70 0.48 8.16 14.05
N ALA A 71 -0.43 8.96 14.59
CA ALA A 71 -0.30 10.40 14.61
C ALA A 71 -0.78 10.93 15.97
N ALA A 72 -0.12 11.98 16.44
CA ALA A 72 -0.61 12.74 17.58
C ALA A 72 -2.00 13.35 17.28
N GLY A 73 -2.81 13.50 18.32
CA GLY A 73 -4.18 14.01 18.22
C GLY A 73 -5.22 13.06 18.79
N ALA A 74 -6.47 13.22 18.36
CA ALA A 74 -7.58 12.42 18.86
C ALA A 74 -7.46 10.96 18.39
N VAL A 75 -7.50 10.04 19.34
CA VAL A 75 -7.54 8.59 19.10
C VAL A 75 -8.89 8.06 19.57
N ALA A 76 -9.56 7.32 18.71
CA ALA A 76 -10.81 6.65 19.05
C ALA A 76 -10.54 5.25 19.61
N ALA A 77 -11.43 4.77 20.49
CA ALA A 77 -11.41 3.37 20.88
C ALA A 77 -11.58 2.47 19.65
N ASN A 78 -10.87 1.34 19.64
CA ASN A 78 -10.75 0.37 18.55
C ASN A 78 -10.05 0.87 17.27
N GLN A 79 -9.52 2.11 17.24
CA GLN A 79 -8.75 2.59 16.10
C GLN A 79 -7.51 1.72 15.89
N ILE A 80 -7.28 1.30 14.64
CA ILE A 80 -6.10 0.54 14.23
C ILE A 80 -5.08 1.51 13.64
N MET A 81 -3.81 1.34 14.03
CA MET A 81 -2.68 2.10 13.52
C MET A 81 -1.39 1.27 13.54
N LYS A 82 -0.34 1.79 12.93
CA LYS A 82 1.02 1.25 13.00
C LYS A 82 2.01 2.35 13.38
N PRO A 83 3.26 2.03 13.79
CA PRO A 83 4.24 3.06 14.13
C PRO A 83 4.62 3.95 12.94
N THR A 84 5.07 5.18 13.20
CA THR A 84 5.57 6.10 12.14
C THR A 84 6.81 5.56 11.44
N VAL A 85 7.65 4.84 12.19
CA VAL A 85 8.70 3.97 11.65
C VAL A 85 8.23 2.54 11.85
N GLY A 86 7.64 1.98 10.78
CA GLY A 86 7.02 0.65 10.80
C GLY A 86 7.93 -0.42 11.41
N ASN A 87 7.37 -1.20 12.33
CA ASN A 87 8.05 -2.30 12.99
C ASN A 87 7.50 -3.68 12.58
N GLY A 88 6.64 -3.73 11.55
CA GLY A 88 5.99 -4.95 11.07
C GLY A 88 4.72 -5.35 11.82
N TYR A 89 4.22 -4.53 12.76
CA TYR A 89 3.04 -4.82 13.55
C TYR A 89 1.98 -3.71 13.47
N LYS A 90 0.71 -4.11 13.66
CA LYS A 90 -0.42 -3.19 13.85
C LYS A 90 -0.98 -3.27 15.25
N TYR A 91 -1.52 -2.14 15.71
CA TYR A 91 -1.97 -1.93 17.08
C TYR A 91 -3.39 -1.41 17.11
N GLN A 92 -4.16 -1.86 18.10
CA GLN A 92 -5.50 -1.36 18.38
C GLN A 92 -5.51 -0.56 19.66
N ALA A 93 -6.07 0.65 19.62
CA ALA A 93 -6.35 1.41 20.83
C ALA A 93 -7.52 0.78 21.60
N GLN A 94 -7.30 0.40 22.86
CA GLN A 94 -8.32 -0.17 23.75
C GLN A 94 -9.22 0.88 24.44
N GLY A 95 -8.97 2.16 24.15
CA GLY A 95 -9.75 3.29 24.66
C GLY A 95 -9.57 4.52 23.77
N SER A 96 -10.36 5.56 24.02
CA SER A 96 -10.22 6.85 23.36
C SER A 96 -9.39 7.83 24.20
N GLY A 97 -8.77 8.80 23.54
CA GLY A 97 -7.98 9.83 24.22
C GLY A 97 -7.34 10.83 23.25
N THR A 98 -6.36 11.58 23.74
CA THR A 98 -5.53 12.46 22.92
C THR A 98 -4.08 12.01 23.06
N ALA A 99 -3.51 11.51 21.96
CA ALA A 99 -2.12 11.09 21.90
C ALA A 99 -1.21 12.29 21.63
N VAL A 100 -0.04 12.32 22.27
CA VAL A 100 0.96 13.39 22.14
C VAL A 100 2.33 12.81 21.79
N THR A 101 2.71 11.71 22.45
CA THR A 101 3.98 11.03 22.26
C THR A 101 3.74 9.66 21.65
N GLU A 102 4.55 9.30 20.66
CA GLU A 102 4.46 7.98 20.05
C GLU A 102 4.85 6.90 21.08
N PRO A 103 4.05 5.84 21.26
CA PRO A 103 4.38 4.74 22.16
C PRO A 103 5.68 4.03 21.75
N ALA A 104 6.41 3.51 22.74
CA ALA A 104 7.40 2.47 22.48
C ALA A 104 6.67 1.14 22.19
N TRP A 105 6.45 0.86 20.92
CA TRP A 105 5.60 -0.22 20.46
C TRP A 105 6.18 -1.62 20.76
N PRO A 106 5.45 -2.51 21.47
CA PRO A 106 5.89 -3.88 21.71
C PRO A 106 5.74 -4.74 20.44
N THR A 107 6.68 -5.64 20.17
CA THR A 107 6.65 -6.55 19.01
C THR A 107 6.19 -7.96 19.37
N THR A 108 5.35 -8.09 20.40
CA THR A 108 4.77 -9.38 20.81
C THR A 108 3.26 -9.27 20.70
N ILE A 109 2.66 -10.10 19.86
CA ILE A 109 1.20 -10.14 19.68
C ILE A 109 0.52 -10.42 21.03
N GLY A 110 -0.51 -9.64 21.35
CA GLY A 110 -1.22 -9.62 22.63
C GLY A 110 -0.58 -8.76 23.72
N ALA A 111 0.64 -8.24 23.52
CA ALA A 111 1.25 -7.32 24.46
C ALA A 111 0.59 -5.93 24.39
N THR A 112 0.54 -5.24 25.54
CA THR A 112 -0.04 -3.91 25.64
C THR A 112 0.98 -2.86 26.07
N VAL A 113 0.78 -1.62 25.63
CA VAL A 113 1.53 -0.44 26.06
C VAL A 113 0.55 0.67 26.41
N ALA A 114 0.74 1.30 27.56
CA ALA A 114 -0.02 2.48 27.96
C ALA A 114 0.80 3.74 27.67
N GLN A 115 0.23 4.66 26.91
CA GLN A 115 0.86 5.94 26.54
C GLN A 115 -0.21 7.04 26.55
N ASP A 116 0.09 8.17 27.18
CA ASP A 116 -0.82 9.33 27.27
C ASP A 116 -2.24 8.99 27.76
N GLY A 117 -2.37 7.98 28.61
CA GLY A 117 -3.65 7.51 29.14
C GLY A 117 -4.45 6.60 28.21
N ILE A 118 -3.89 6.22 27.06
CA ILE A 118 -4.46 5.25 26.11
C ILE A 118 -3.67 3.95 26.20
N THR A 119 -4.35 2.82 26.32
CA THR A 119 -3.73 1.49 26.19
C THR A 119 -3.84 1.02 24.74
N TYR A 120 -2.74 0.59 24.16
CA TYR A 120 -2.67 -0.01 22.83
C TYR A 120 -2.28 -1.48 22.95
N GLU A 121 -2.89 -2.34 22.16
CA GLU A 121 -2.55 -3.77 22.08
C GLU A 121 -1.93 -4.08 20.71
N CYS A 122 -0.83 -4.84 20.69
CA CYS A 122 -0.27 -5.43 19.48
C CYS A 122 -1.21 -6.54 19.01
N ILE A 123 -1.96 -6.33 17.93
CA ILE A 123 -3.00 -7.30 17.54
C ILE A 123 -2.52 -8.31 16.50
N ASP A 124 -1.54 -7.94 15.67
CA ASP A 124 -1.11 -8.78 14.55
C ASP A 124 0.15 -8.22 13.86
N GLU A 125 0.77 -9.05 13.03
CA GLU A 125 1.78 -8.63 12.05
C GLU A 125 1.10 -8.00 10.81
N ILE A 126 1.89 -7.28 10.01
CA ILE A 126 1.51 -6.68 8.73
C ILE A 126 2.67 -6.73 7.74
N HIS A 127 2.35 -6.75 6.46
CA HIS A 127 3.35 -6.44 5.45
C HIS A 127 3.63 -4.93 5.42
N GLU A 128 4.91 -4.57 5.30
CA GLU A 128 5.33 -3.19 5.09
C GLU A 128 5.59 -2.92 3.60
N PRO A 129 5.40 -1.68 3.10
CA PRO A 129 5.71 -1.33 1.72
C PRO A 129 7.15 -1.68 1.29
N ALA A 130 8.08 -1.67 2.25
CA ALA A 130 9.48 -2.04 2.03
C ALA A 130 9.68 -3.53 1.70
N GLU A 131 8.68 -4.38 1.93
CA GLU A 131 8.69 -5.81 1.57
C GLU A 131 8.07 -6.05 0.19
N CYS A 132 7.65 -4.98 -0.50
CA CYS A 132 7.01 -5.07 -1.79
C CYS A 132 7.94 -4.59 -2.91
N VAL A 133 7.94 -5.29 -4.04
CA VAL A 133 8.70 -4.90 -5.23
C VAL A 133 7.72 -4.56 -6.35
N LEU A 134 7.88 -3.38 -6.96
CA LEU A 134 7.15 -2.98 -8.16
C LEU A 134 8.04 -3.14 -9.40
N SER A 135 7.43 -3.53 -10.52
CA SER A 135 8.12 -3.67 -11.80
C SER A 135 7.18 -3.46 -13.00
N ALA A 136 7.74 -3.06 -14.13
CA ALA A 136 7.03 -2.99 -15.42
C ALA A 136 6.84 -4.37 -16.07
N ASP A 137 7.61 -5.38 -15.63
CA ASP A 137 7.52 -6.76 -16.08
C ASP A 137 7.80 -7.77 -14.95
N SER A 138 7.56 -9.06 -15.20
CA SER A 138 7.79 -10.12 -14.21
C SER A 138 9.26 -10.38 -13.90
N ALA A 139 10.19 -10.05 -14.81
CA ALA A 139 11.62 -10.28 -14.58
C ALA A 139 12.18 -9.28 -13.56
N GLY A 140 11.74 -8.02 -13.64
CA GLY A 140 12.16 -6.96 -12.73
C GLY A 140 11.76 -7.19 -11.27
N LEU A 141 10.77 -8.03 -10.98
CA LEU A 141 10.40 -8.41 -9.60
C LEU A 141 11.54 -9.09 -8.83
N GLY A 142 12.51 -9.69 -9.52
CA GLY A 142 13.69 -10.31 -8.91
C GLY A 142 14.92 -9.39 -8.81
N THR A 143 14.86 -8.18 -9.37
CA THR A 143 16.03 -7.29 -9.50
C THR A 143 15.80 -5.89 -8.94
N ASN A 144 14.56 -5.41 -8.95
CA ASN A 144 14.23 -4.08 -8.46
C ASN A 144 14.34 -4.02 -6.94
N THR A 145 14.69 -2.84 -6.42
CA THR A 145 14.82 -2.59 -4.99
C THR A 145 13.44 -2.65 -4.30
N PRO A 146 13.26 -3.46 -3.24
CA PRO A 146 12.04 -3.45 -2.44
C PRO A 146 11.73 -2.06 -1.86
N GLY A 147 10.44 -1.70 -1.81
CA GLY A 147 9.94 -0.40 -1.39
C GLY A 147 10.13 0.75 -2.38
N ALA A 148 10.82 0.53 -3.51
CA ALA A 148 11.02 1.56 -4.50
C ALA A 148 9.74 1.86 -5.31
N ALA A 149 9.56 3.14 -5.66
CA ALA A 149 8.54 3.56 -6.60
C ALA A 149 8.84 3.03 -8.01
N LEU A 150 7.79 2.78 -8.80
CA LEU A 150 7.89 2.46 -10.22
C LEU A 150 7.47 3.67 -11.05
N ASP A 151 8.39 4.17 -11.86
CA ASP A 151 8.08 5.16 -12.89
C ASP A 151 7.29 4.51 -14.04
N ILE A 152 6.15 5.09 -14.40
CA ILE A 152 5.29 4.58 -15.49
C ILE A 152 5.23 5.54 -16.69
N GLY A 153 6.15 6.50 -16.74
CA GLY A 153 6.23 7.54 -17.76
C GLY A 153 5.74 8.90 -17.28
N VAL A 154 6.02 9.94 -18.05
CA VAL A 154 5.60 11.33 -17.75
C VAL A 154 4.12 11.59 -18.04
N SER A 155 3.49 10.70 -18.81
CA SER A 155 2.09 10.78 -19.18
C SER A 155 1.56 9.39 -19.53
N VAL A 156 0.36 9.05 -19.07
CA VAL A 156 -0.36 7.82 -19.44
C VAL A 156 -1.68 8.20 -20.09
N THR A 157 -1.87 7.82 -21.35
CA THR A 157 -3.14 8.01 -22.07
C THR A 157 -4.16 6.96 -21.62
N GLY A 158 -5.40 7.40 -21.38
CA GLY A 158 -6.51 6.50 -21.08
C GLY A 158 -6.93 5.66 -22.29
N GLY A 159 -7.86 4.73 -22.10
CA GLY A 159 -8.29 3.75 -23.09
C GLY A 159 -7.34 2.55 -23.22
N VAL A 160 -6.17 2.59 -22.56
CA VAL A 160 -5.19 1.49 -22.51
C VAL A 160 -4.78 1.26 -21.06
N ALA A 161 -4.63 -0.01 -20.69
CA ALA A 161 -4.12 -0.44 -19.40
C ALA A 161 -2.58 -0.48 -19.40
N VAL A 162 -1.95 0.09 -18.37
CA VAL A 162 -0.53 -0.11 -18.07
C VAL A 162 -0.41 -1.24 -17.05
N PRO A 163 0.20 -2.39 -17.40
CA PRO A 163 0.43 -3.47 -16.46
C PRO A 163 1.50 -3.07 -15.44
N ILE A 164 1.23 -3.36 -14.17
CA ILE A 164 2.13 -3.15 -13.05
C ILE A 164 2.27 -4.49 -12.33
N TYR A 165 3.50 -4.97 -12.26
CA TYR A 165 3.85 -6.19 -11.57
C TYR A 165 4.19 -5.83 -10.12
N LEU A 166 3.59 -6.53 -9.18
CA LEU A 166 3.82 -6.38 -7.76
C LEU A 166 4.25 -7.74 -7.20
N ARG A 167 5.36 -7.76 -6.46
CA ARG A 167 5.71 -8.86 -5.58
C ARG A 167 5.53 -8.41 -4.14
N VAL A 168 4.96 -9.28 -3.33
CA VAL A 168 4.94 -9.14 -1.87
C VAL A 168 5.82 -10.26 -1.31
N ASP A 169 7.00 -9.91 -0.82
CA ASP A 169 7.88 -10.87 -0.15
C ASP A 169 7.25 -11.23 1.20
N GLN A 170 7.01 -12.52 1.43
CA GLN A 170 6.21 -12.98 2.57
C GLN A 170 6.98 -13.03 3.90
N GLY A 171 8.19 -12.46 3.96
CA GLY A 171 9.00 -12.39 5.19
C GLY A 171 9.00 -13.70 6.01
N ALA A 172 9.06 -13.53 7.33
CA ALA A 172 8.78 -14.59 8.31
C ALA A 172 7.51 -14.25 9.10
N HIS A 173 6.46 -13.85 8.38
CA HIS A 173 5.16 -13.54 8.98
C HIS A 173 4.45 -14.82 9.50
N PRO A 174 3.35 -14.73 10.27
CA PRO A 174 2.47 -15.85 10.55
C PRO A 174 1.63 -16.30 9.36
N PHE A 175 1.30 -17.60 9.27
CA PHE A 175 0.37 -18.08 8.24
C PHE A 175 -0.95 -17.28 8.28
N GLY A 176 -1.42 -16.85 7.11
CA GLY A 176 -2.57 -15.96 7.05
C GLY A 176 -2.78 -15.31 5.70
N THR A 177 -3.89 -14.56 5.61
CA THR A 177 -4.19 -13.69 4.48
C THR A 177 -4.02 -12.24 4.92
N TYR A 178 -3.22 -11.49 4.18
CA TYR A 178 -2.89 -10.11 4.48
C TYR A 178 -3.48 -9.17 3.41
N THR A 179 -4.11 -8.08 3.86
CA THR A 179 -4.75 -7.04 3.02
C THR A 179 -4.32 -5.62 3.44
N ASP A 180 -3.16 -5.55 4.09
CA ASP A 180 -2.57 -4.37 4.71
C ASP A 180 -1.76 -3.50 3.74
N ILE A 181 -1.69 -3.86 2.46
CA ILE A 181 -0.99 -3.13 1.41
C ILE A 181 -1.95 -2.72 0.29
N LYS A 182 -1.68 -1.54 -0.26
CA LYS A 182 -2.40 -0.93 -1.38
C LYS A 182 -1.40 -0.27 -2.32
N ILE A 183 -1.86 -0.01 -3.54
CA ILE A 183 -1.06 0.67 -4.57
C ILE A 183 -1.67 2.03 -4.82
N VAL A 184 -0.83 3.06 -4.91
CA VAL A 184 -1.25 4.46 -5.09
C VAL A 184 -0.40 5.18 -6.14
N VAL A 185 -0.95 6.28 -6.65
CA VAL A 185 -0.24 7.28 -7.45
C VAL A 185 -0.45 8.62 -6.73
N PRO A 186 0.48 9.06 -5.86
CA PRO A 186 0.25 10.18 -4.94
C PRO A 186 -0.05 11.52 -5.64
N ASP A 187 0.64 11.79 -6.74
CA ASP A 187 0.59 13.08 -7.45
C ASP A 187 -0.20 12.98 -8.76
N LEU A 188 -1.34 12.29 -8.74
CA LEU A 188 -2.14 12.07 -9.94
C LEU A 188 -2.90 13.34 -10.37
N LEU A 189 -2.56 13.88 -11.55
CA LEU A 189 -3.36 14.86 -12.27
C LEU A 189 -4.01 14.20 -13.49
N GLN A 190 -5.33 14.33 -13.62
CA GLN A 190 -6.06 13.96 -14.83
C GLN A 190 -6.43 15.20 -15.65
N SER A 191 -6.12 15.15 -16.95
CA SER A 191 -6.44 16.20 -17.93
C SER A 191 -7.11 15.61 -19.17
N ALA A 192 -7.89 16.42 -19.89
CA ALA A 192 -8.38 16.03 -21.21
C ALA A 192 -7.24 15.99 -22.23
N ILE A 193 -7.41 15.16 -23.26
CA ILE A 193 -6.53 15.09 -24.44
C ILE A 193 -7.21 15.80 -25.62
#